data_AF-A0A2E5TN07-F1
#
_entry.id   AF-A0A2E5TN07-F1
#
_cell.length_a   1.000
_cell.length_b   1.000
_cell.length_c   1.000
_cell.angle_alpha   90.00
_cell.angle_beta   90.00
_cell.angle_gamma   90.00
#
_symmetry.space_group_name_H-M   'P 1'
#
loop_
_entity.id
_entity.type
_entity.pdbx_description
1 polymer ?
#
loop_
_entity_poly.entity_id
_entity_poly.type
_entity_poly.pdbx_seq_one_letter_code
_entity_poly.pdbx_strand_id
1 'polypeptide(L)' 'PWNSFYKSSMESYLLKDEYIGGLYGIEARYPFLDRFVVQEFLNLTAELKNLNYKSVLDEYLLANDYPFQKEVKLGF' A
#
# COMPACT_ATOMS: atom_id res chain seq x y z
N PRO A 1 7.51 1.47 17.24
CA PRO A 1 7.70 0.94 15.86
C PRO A 1 6.61 -0.12 15.59
N TRP A 2 6.07 -0.21 14.38
CA TRP A 2 5.02 -1.19 14.06
C TRP A 2 5.63 -2.58 13.95
N ASN A 3 5.20 -3.50 14.83
CA ASN A 3 5.77 -4.85 14.96
C ASN A 3 5.73 -5.70 13.67
N SER A 4 4.69 -5.56 12.85
CA SER A 4 4.59 -6.31 11.58
C SER A 4 5.45 -5.71 10.45
N PHE A 5 5.96 -4.49 10.64
CA PHE A 5 6.74 -3.78 9.64
C PHE A 5 8.24 -4.10 9.75
N TYR A 6 8.77 -4.10 10.97
CA TYR A 6 10.18 -4.36 11.24
C TYR A 6 10.39 -5.80 11.73
N LYS A 7 11.37 -6.50 11.16
CA LYS A 7 11.79 -7.87 11.48
C LYS A 7 10.63 -8.89 11.42
N SER A 8 9.66 -8.62 10.56
CA SER A 8 8.45 -9.41 10.40
C SER A 8 8.06 -9.48 8.93
N SER A 9 6.81 -9.88 8.64
CA SER A 9 6.35 -10.24 7.30
C SER A 9 6.60 -9.16 6.25
N MET A 10 6.40 -7.87 6.58
CA MET A 10 6.57 -6.79 5.61
C MET A 10 8.01 -6.66 5.12
N GLU A 11 8.98 -6.76 6.03
CA GLU A 11 10.41 -6.73 5.69
C GLU A 11 10.76 -7.91 4.77
N SER A 12 10.28 -9.12 5.09
CA SER A 12 10.50 -10.30 4.25
C SER A 12 9.88 -10.17 2.85
N TYR A 13 8.69 -9.55 2.74
CA TYR A 13 8.04 -9.33 1.45
C TYR A 13 8.80 -8.33 0.58
N LEU A 14 9.25 -7.21 1.16
CA LEU A 14 10.07 -6.21 0.45
C LEU A 14 11.40 -6.81 0.01
N LEU A 15 12.08 -7.53 0.91
CA LEU A 15 13.37 -8.15 0.61
C LEU A 15 13.28 -9.17 -0.53
N LYS A 16 12.18 -9.93 -0.61
CA LYS A 16 11.91 -10.84 -1.73
C LYS A 16 11.81 -10.09 -3.06
N ASP A 17 11.07 -8.98 -3.09
CA ASP A 17 10.87 -8.18 -4.30
C ASP A 17 12.17 -7.45 -4.71
N GLU A 18 12.94 -6.93 -3.74
CA GLU A 18 14.28 -6.34 -3.97
C GLU A 18 15.27 -7.33 -4.56
N TYR A 19 15.32 -8.57 -4.06
CA TYR A 19 16.23 -9.60 -4.59
C TYR A 19 15.91 -9.96 -6.03
N ILE A 20 14.62 -10.07 -6.36
CA ILE A 20 14.19 -10.37 -7.73
C ILE A 20 14.50 -9.16 -8.63
N GLY A 21 14.16 -7.93 -8.21
CA GLY A 21 14.48 -6.71 -8.93
C GLY A 21 15.98 -6.57 -9.20
N GLY A 22 16.80 -6.72 -8.16
CA GLY A 22 18.26 -6.67 -8.24
C GLY A 22 18.86 -7.74 -9.16
N LEU A 23 18.31 -8.97 -9.16
CA LEU A 23 18.73 -10.04 -10.07
C LEU A 23 18.55 -9.64 -11.55
N TYR A 24 17.49 -8.90 -11.87
CA TYR A 24 17.21 -8.42 -13.22
C TYR A 24 17.76 -7.00 -13.48
N GLY A 25 18.50 -6.40 -12.55
CA GLY A 25 19.01 -5.03 -12.67
C GLY A 25 17.92 -3.95 -12.68
N ILE A 26 16.74 -4.25 -12.10
CA ILE A 26 15.60 -3.34 -12.00
C ILE A 26 15.54 -2.77 -10.59
N GLU A 27 15.48 -1.44 -10.49
CA GLU A 27 15.20 -0.76 -9.23
C GLU A 27 13.69 -0.80 -8.93
N ALA A 28 13.29 -1.47 -7.84
CA ALA A 28 11.92 -1.44 -7.36
C ALA A 28 11.67 -0.16 -6.55
N ARG A 29 10.48 0.43 -6.71
CA ARG A 29 10.05 1.62 -5.97
C ARG A 29 8.69 1.37 -5.34
N TYR A 30 8.52 1.82 -4.10
CA TYR A 30 7.29 1.59 -3.31
C TYR A 30 6.65 2.92 -2.88
N PRO A 31 5.91 3.61 -3.77
CA PRO A 31 5.31 4.92 -3.46
C PRO A 31 4.38 4.91 -2.23
N PHE A 32 3.68 3.81 -1.99
CA PHE A 32 2.80 3.66 -0.81
C PHE A 32 3.56 3.54 0.52
N LEU A 33 4.88 3.35 0.48
CA LEU A 33 5.75 3.35 1.66
C LEU A 33 6.45 4.70 1.86
N ASP A 34 6.10 5.73 1.07
CA ASP A 34 6.58 7.08 1.32
C ASP A 34 6.21 7.54 2.73
N ARG A 35 7.15 8.23 3.39
CA ARG A 35 6.99 8.65 4.78
C ARG A 35 5.75 9.53 4.96
N PHE A 36 5.51 10.47 4.06
CA PHE A 36 4.37 11.39 4.18
C PHE A 36 3.05 10.65 3.93
N VAL A 37 3.00 9.82 2.89
CA VAL A 37 1.80 8.99 2.58
C VAL A 37 1.43 8.10 3.77
N VAL A 38 2.40 7.41 4.37
CA VAL A 38 2.15 6.52 5.52
C VAL A 38 1.70 7.33 6.75
N GLN A 39 2.33 8.47 7.03
CA GLN A 39 1.93 9.29 8.19
C GLN A 39 0.52 9.86 8.02
N GLU A 40 0.17 10.38 6.84
CA GLU A 40 -1.18 10.86 6.55
C GLU A 40 -2.21 9.73 6.70
N PHE A 41 -1.93 8.54 6.15
CA PHE A 41 -2.79 7.39 6.32
C PHE A 41 -2.95 7.01 7.80
N LEU A 42 -1.87 7.01 8.59
CA LEU A 42 -1.93 6.70 10.02
C LEU A 42 -2.77 7.71 10.80
N ASN A 43 -2.72 8.99 10.44
CA ASN A 43 -3.48 10.08 11.07
C ASN A 43 -5.00 10.03 10.81
N LEU A 44 -5.47 9.28 9.82
CA LEU A 44 -6.91 9.13 9.55
C LEU A 44 -7.64 8.38 10.67
N THR A 45 -8.93 8.70 10.83
CA THR A 45 -9.80 8.01 11.79
C THR A 45 -10.01 6.55 11.41
N ALA A 46 -10.22 5.70 12.42
CA ALA A 46 -10.52 4.29 12.19
C ALA A 46 -11.83 4.10 11.40
N GLU A 47 -12.81 4.98 11.60
CA GLU A 47 -14.07 4.99 10.84
C GLU A 47 -13.80 5.17 9.35
N LEU A 48 -13.01 6.18 8.96
CA LEU A 48 -12.73 6.47 7.57
C LEU A 48 -11.94 5.34 6.88
N LYS A 49 -10.98 4.72 7.59
CA LYS A 49 -10.20 3.59 7.06
C LYS A 49 -11.06 2.35 6.77
N ASN A 50 -12.12 2.16 7.56
CA ASN A 50 -12.94 0.96 7.54
C ASN A 50 -14.32 1.15 6.89
N LEU A 51 -14.59 2.32 6.30
CA LEU A 51 -15.87 2.64 5.67
C LEU A 51 -16.23 1.64 4.55
N ASN A 52 -15.24 1.30 3.73
CA ASN A 52 -15.30 0.35 2.63
C ASN A 52 -13.92 -0.30 2.42
N TYR A 53 -13.87 -1.38 1.63
CA TYR A 53 -12.62 -2.08 1.33
C TYR A 53 -11.64 -1.12 0.64
N LYS A 54 -10.46 -0.92 1.25
CA LYS A 54 -9.44 0.03 0.78
C LYS A 54 -9.97 1.46 0.60
N SER A 55 -10.82 1.92 1.51
CA SER A 55 -11.50 3.23 1.49
C SER A 55 -10.76 4.39 0.83
N VAL A 56 -9.57 4.73 1.33
CA VAL A 56 -8.79 5.86 0.82
C VAL A 56 -8.43 5.70 -0.66
N LEU A 57 -8.15 4.47 -1.11
CA LEU A 57 -7.89 4.18 -2.51
C LEU A 57 -9.18 4.21 -3.33
N ASP A 58 -10.29 3.66 -2.83
CA ASP A 58 -11.59 3.71 -3.52
C ASP A 58 -11.98 5.16 -3.86
N GLU A 59 -11.93 6.04 -2.85
CA GLU A 59 -12.22 7.47 -3.00
C GLU A 59 -11.26 8.16 -3.99
N TYR A 60 -9.95 7.88 -3.87
CA TYR A 60 -8.95 8.45 -4.78
C TYR A 60 -9.17 8.02 -6.23
N LEU A 61 -9.44 6.74 -6.47
CA LEU A 61 -9.65 6.21 -7.82
C LEU A 61 -10.95 6.76 -8.44
N LEU A 62 -12.02 6.90 -7.64
CA LEU A 62 -13.25 7.53 -8.08
C LEU A 62 -13.06 9.01 -8.44
N ALA A 63 -12.36 9.75 -7.59
CA ALA A 63 -12.10 11.18 -7.82
C ALA A 63 -11.26 11.44 -9.09
N ASN A 64 -10.52 10.43 -9.57
CA ASN A 64 -9.68 10.51 -10.76
C ASN A 64 -10.27 9.75 -11.97
N ASP A 65 -11.54 9.36 -11.92
CA ASP A 65 -12.22 8.58 -12.98
C ASP A 65 -11.45 7.32 -13.42
N TYR A 66 -10.74 6.69 -12.48
CA TYR A 66 -9.95 5.49 -12.76
C TYR A 66 -10.84 4.23 -12.78
N PRO A 67 -10.69 3.33 -13.76
CA PRO A 67 -11.50 2.12 -13.82
C PRO A 67 -10.99 1.05 -12.84
N PHE A 68 -11.83 0.65 -11.89
CA PHE A 68 -11.54 -0.45 -10.96
C PHE A 68 -12.82 -1.21 -10.56
N GLN A 69 -12.67 -2.40 -9.97
CA GLN A 69 -13.79 -3.20 -9.48
C GLN A 69 -13.97 -2.99 -7.98
N LYS A 70 -15.11 -2.41 -7.60
CA LYS A 70 -15.47 -2.21 -6.19
C LYS A 70 -15.68 -3.54 -5.47
N GLU A 71 -15.23 -3.59 -4.22
CA GLU A 71 -15.46 -4.70 -3.27
C GLU A 71 -14.89 -6.07 -3.72
N VAL A 72 -14.00 -6.09 -4.71
CA VAL A 72 -13.33 -7.32 -5.15
C VAL A 72 -11.87 -7.32 -4.70
N LYS A 73 -11.39 -8.45 -4.16
CA LYS A 73 -9.97 -8.66 -3.83
C LYS A 73 -9.13 -8.97 -5.08
N LEU A 74 -9.24 -8.14 -6.11
CA LEU A 74 -8.33 -8.12 -7.26
C LEU A 74 -7.41 -6.90 -7.15
N GLY A 75 -6.31 -6.88 -7.91
CA GLY A 75 -5.34 -5.78 -7.85
C GLY A 75 -6.02 -4.40 -7.90
N PHE A 76 -5.53 -3.48 -7.05
CA PHE A 76 -6.17 -2.24 -6.59
C PHE A 76 -7.62 -2.41 -6.11
#